data_AF-A0AAN9W2F9-F1
#
_entry.id   AF-A0AAN9W2F9-F1
#
_cell.length_a   1.000
_cell.length_b   1.000
_cell.length_c   1.000
_cell.angle_alpha   90.00
_cell.angle_beta   90.00
_cell.angle_gamma   90.00
#
_symmetry.space_group_name_H-M   'P 1'
#
loop_
_entity.id
_entity.type
_entity.pdbx_description
1 polymer ?
#
loop_
_entity_poly.entity_id
_entity_poly.type
_entity_poly.pdbx_seq_one_letter_code
_entity_poly.pdbx_strand_id
1 'polypeptide(L)'
;MEDRPQHRLPAPADHIERALQRIRDSGGSLRDLDDDSLAHLPVTFLTHWAAREVPHVYSRLPLHIQKLQSIQELLPCLEHYNKGRTHIDGPPPAKRNCYGCRRL
;
A
#
# COMPACT_ATOMS: atom_id res chain seq x y z
N MET A 1 36.00 14.21 -26.28
CA MET A 1 35.40 13.00 -25.70
C MET A 1 34.41 13.49 -24.68
N GLU A 2 33.13 13.54 -25.05
CA GLU A 2 32.09 14.04 -24.16
C GLU A 2 31.79 12.97 -23.12
N ASP A 3 32.07 13.31 -21.86
CA ASP A 3 31.75 12.50 -20.69
C ASP A 3 30.22 12.48 -20.56
N ARG A 4 29.56 11.47 -21.16
CA ARG A 4 28.12 11.25 -20.98
C ARG A 4 27.91 11.01 -19.49
N PRO A 5 27.15 11.86 -18.78
CA PRO A 5 26.90 11.64 -17.37
C PRO A 5 26.22 10.29 -17.24
N GLN A 6 26.92 9.34 -16.63
CA GLN A 6 26.33 8.06 -16.27
C GLN A 6 25.20 8.37 -15.31
N HIS A 7 23.97 8.24 -15.81
CA HIS A 7 22.76 8.39 -15.01
C HIS A 7 22.74 7.21 -14.03
N ARG A 8 23.48 7.37 -12.93
CA ARG A 8 23.56 6.37 -11.86
C ARG A 8 22.18 6.37 -11.22
N LEU A 9 21.45 5.27 -11.41
CA LEU A 9 20.20 5.06 -10.69
C LEU A 9 20.49 5.22 -9.18
N PRO A 10 19.63 5.94 -8.44
CA PRO A 10 19.84 6.16 -7.02
C PRO A 10 19.97 4.83 -6.28
N ALA A 11 20.71 4.82 -5.17
CA ALA A 11 20.79 3.62 -4.35
C ALA A 11 19.41 3.31 -3.76
N PRO A 12 19.05 2.04 -3.49
CA PRO A 12 17.75 1.68 -2.92
C PRO A 12 17.37 2.45 -1.64
N ALA A 13 18.36 2.81 -0.81
CA ALA A 13 18.15 3.65 0.37
C ALA A 13 17.65 5.06 0.01
N ASP A 14 18.19 5.65 -1.06
CA ASP A 14 17.78 6.98 -1.54
C ASP A 14 16.33 6.98 -2.05
N HIS A 15 15.86 5.85 -2.62
CA HIS A 15 14.45 5.71 -3.03
C HIS A 15 13.52 5.70 -1.82
N ILE A 16 13.90 5.00 -0.75
CA ILE A 16 13.11 4.95 0.49
C ILE A 16 13.03 6.33 1.14
N GLU A 17 14.16 7.03 1.28
CA GLU A 17 14.19 8.35 1.90
C GLU A 17 13.36 9.37 1.12
N ARG A 18 13.45 9.37 -0.22
CA ARG A 18 12.60 10.21 -1.07
C ARG A 18 11.12 9.89 -0.91
N ALA A 19 10.75 8.60 -0.85
CA ALA A 19 9.37 8.20 -0.62
C ALA A 19 8.86 8.68 0.74
N LEU A 20 9.65 8.53 1.80
CA LEU A 20 9.30 8.99 3.14
C LEU A 20 9.17 10.51 3.24
N GLN A 21 10.04 11.26 2.56
CA GLN A 21 9.94 12.72 2.50
C GLN A 21 8.66 13.15 1.80
N ARG A 22 8.34 12.54 0.65
CA ARG A 22 7.09 12.84 -0.07
C ARG A 22 5.84 12.50 0.73
N ILE A 23 5.86 11.39 1.49
CA ILE A 23 4.77 11.03 2.41
C ILE A 23 4.61 12.12 3.48
N ARG A 24 5.71 12.68 4.00
CA ARG A 24 5.64 13.77 4.98
C ARG A 24 5.03 15.02 4.37
N ASP A 25 5.43 15.36 3.14
CA ASP A 25 4.96 16.53 2.43
C ASP A 25 3.49 16.41 1.99
N SER A 26 3.01 15.18 1.73
CA SER A 26 1.61 14.87 1.37
C SER A 26 0.68 14.65 2.57
N GLY A 27 1.14 14.90 3.80
CA GLY A 27 0.34 14.67 5.00
C GLY A 27 0.05 13.20 5.30
N GLY A 28 0.90 12.28 4.83
CA GLY A 28 0.80 10.84 5.07
C GLY A 28 0.12 10.04 3.96
N SER A 29 -0.33 10.71 2.88
CA SER A 29 -1.01 10.07 1.75
C SER A 29 -0.03 9.31 0.86
N LEU A 30 -0.31 8.02 0.61
CA LEU A 30 0.44 7.23 -0.38
C LEU A 30 0.01 7.52 -1.82
N ARG A 31 -1.13 8.19 -2.02
CA ARG A 31 -1.71 8.40 -3.36
C ARG A 31 -0.85 9.29 -4.24
N ASP A 32 -0.10 10.19 -3.61
CA ASP A 32 0.73 11.20 -4.26
C ASP A 32 2.15 10.69 -4.59
N LEU A 33 2.48 9.48 -4.15
CA LEU A 33 3.71 8.81 -4.56
C LEU A 33 3.59 8.32 -6.00
N ASP A 34 4.70 8.29 -6.73
CA ASP A 34 4.81 7.59 -8.01
C ASP A 34 5.00 6.08 -7.81
N ASP A 35 4.85 5.31 -8.90
CA ASP A 35 4.91 3.84 -8.86
C ASP A 35 6.30 3.33 -8.44
N ASP A 36 7.37 4.08 -8.77
CA ASP A 36 8.73 3.78 -8.35
C ASP A 36 8.89 3.91 -6.82
N SER A 37 8.44 5.02 -6.26
CA SER A 37 8.45 5.24 -4.80
C SER A 37 7.64 4.18 -4.06
N LEU A 38 6.46 3.83 -4.58
CA LEU A 38 5.61 2.76 -4.02
C LEU A 38 6.31 1.40 -4.05
N ALA A 39 7.06 1.12 -5.12
CA ALA A 39 7.78 -0.15 -5.27
C ALA A 39 8.91 -0.33 -4.26
N HIS A 40 9.47 0.77 -3.75
CA HIS A 40 10.57 0.77 -2.79
C HIS A 40 10.10 0.83 -1.33
N LEU A 41 8.81 1.04 -1.05
CA LEU A 41 8.31 1.06 0.33
C LEU A 41 8.46 -0.32 0.99
N PRO A 42 9.01 -0.39 2.22
CA PRO A 42 9.05 -1.63 2.98
C PRO A 42 7.65 -2.20 3.22
N VAL A 43 7.50 -3.53 3.09
CA VAL A 43 6.24 -4.22 3.39
C VAL A 43 5.77 -3.92 4.82
N THR A 44 6.69 -3.87 5.77
CA THR A 44 6.41 -3.52 7.18
C THR A 44 5.83 -2.11 7.32
N PHE A 45 6.29 -1.16 6.50
CA PHE A 45 5.72 0.18 6.46
C PHE A 45 4.27 0.15 5.94
N LEU A 46 4.03 -0.59 4.86
CA LEU A 46 2.69 -0.76 4.28
C LEU A 46 1.71 -1.44 5.25
N THR A 47 2.15 -2.45 6.02
CA THR A 47 1.27 -3.24 6.89
C THR A 47 0.96 -2.59 8.24
N HIS A 48 1.87 -1.75 8.75
CA HIS A 48 1.72 -1.14 10.07
C HIS A 48 1.34 0.34 10.02
N TRP A 49 2.07 1.14 9.23
CA TRP A 49 1.91 2.59 9.21
C TRP A 49 0.90 3.05 8.17
N ALA A 50 0.98 2.49 6.97
CA ALA A 50 0.12 2.90 5.85
C ALA A 50 -1.04 1.94 5.58
N ALA A 51 -1.40 1.09 6.56
CA ALA A 51 -2.40 0.02 6.38
C ALA A 51 -3.75 0.50 5.84
N ARG A 52 -4.16 1.72 6.22
CA ARG A 52 -5.42 2.34 5.76
C ARG A 52 -5.34 2.89 4.33
N GLU A 53 -4.14 3.22 3.87
CA GLU A 53 -3.89 3.76 2.53
C GLU A 53 -3.64 2.67 1.49
N VAL A 54 -3.20 1.47 1.91
CA VAL A 54 -2.91 0.35 1.01
C VAL A 54 -4.06 0.06 0.02
N PRO A 55 -5.35 -0.01 0.42
CA PRO A 55 -6.43 -0.24 -0.53
C PRO A 55 -6.52 0.80 -1.66
N HIS A 56 -6.07 2.03 -1.42
CA HIS A 56 -6.12 3.13 -2.40
C HIS A 56 -5.01 3.08 -3.43
N VAL A 57 -3.89 2.44 -3.11
CA VAL A 57 -2.71 2.33 -3.99
C VAL A 57 -2.40 0.89 -4.41
N TYR A 58 -3.22 -0.09 -3.98
CA TYR A 58 -2.94 -1.52 -4.17
C TYR A 58 -2.67 -1.91 -5.63
N SER A 59 -3.46 -1.37 -6.57
CA SER A 59 -3.29 -1.65 -8.01
C SER A 59 -1.96 -1.14 -8.59
N ARG A 60 -1.33 -0.17 -7.91
CA ARG A 60 -0.07 0.45 -8.29
C ARG A 60 1.13 -0.20 -7.59
N LEU A 61 0.90 -1.01 -6.57
CA LEU A 61 1.96 -1.77 -5.91
C LEU A 61 2.54 -2.82 -6.88
N PRO A 62 3.83 -3.15 -6.78
CA PRO A 62 4.41 -4.26 -7.53
C PRO A 62 3.65 -5.57 -7.31
N LEU A 63 3.54 -6.39 -8.36
CA LEU A 63 2.79 -7.66 -8.31
C LEU A 63 3.28 -8.61 -7.21
N HIS A 64 4.59 -8.62 -6.93
CA HIS A 64 5.15 -9.47 -5.87
C HIS A 64 4.71 -9.01 -4.47
N ILE A 65 4.48 -7.71 -4.26
CA ILE A 65 3.94 -7.15 -3.01
C ILE A 65 2.44 -7.44 -2.91
N GLN A 66 1.69 -7.28 -4.00
CA GLN A 66 0.25 -7.59 -4.05
C GLN A 66 -0.06 -9.05 -3.67
N LYS A 67 0.84 -9.98 -3.98
CA LYS A 67 0.70 -11.40 -3.66
C LYS A 67 0.98 -11.75 -2.20
N LEU A 68 1.51 -10.82 -1.40
CA LEU A 68 1.78 -11.06 0.01
C LEU A 68 0.46 -11.13 0.79
N GLN A 69 0.30 -12.19 1.56
CA GLN A 69 -0.88 -12.38 2.41
C GLN A 69 -1.11 -11.19 3.34
N SER A 70 -0.03 -10.68 3.96
CA SER A 70 -0.08 -9.52 4.85
C SER A 70 -0.60 -8.25 4.18
N ILE A 71 -0.45 -8.11 2.86
CA ILE A 71 -0.99 -7.00 2.08
C ILE A 71 -2.44 -7.27 1.68
N GLN A 72 -2.74 -8.49 1.22
CA GLN A 72 -4.10 -8.88 0.84
C GLN A 72 -5.09 -8.78 2.01
N GLU A 73 -4.62 -9.06 3.22
CA GLU A 73 -5.38 -8.94 4.46
C GLU A 73 -5.82 -7.50 4.80
N LEU A 74 -5.13 -6.50 4.25
CA LEU A 74 -5.46 -5.08 4.41
C LEU A 74 -6.60 -4.63 3.49
N LEU A 75 -6.88 -5.40 2.43
CA LEU A 75 -7.92 -5.08 1.48
C LEU A 75 -9.31 -5.17 2.13
N PRO A 76 -10.27 -4.34 1.68
CA PRO A 76 -11.65 -4.44 2.15
C PRO A 76 -12.23 -5.82 1.87
N CYS A 77 -12.94 -6.38 2.85
CA CYS A 77 -13.70 -7.60 2.67
C CYS A 77 -15.06 -7.27 2.05
N LEU A 78 -15.17 -7.38 0.73
CA LEU A 78 -16.44 -7.14 0.02
C LEU A 78 -17.40 -8.33 0.12
N GLU A 79 -16.87 -9.54 0.29
CA GLU A 79 -17.66 -10.78 0.32
C GLU A 79 -18.59 -10.90 1.55
N HIS A 80 -18.08 -10.52 2.73
CA HIS A 80 -18.84 -10.58 3.98
C HIS A 80 -19.45 -9.23 4.37
N TYR A 81 -19.09 -8.17 3.67
CA TYR A 81 -19.64 -6.84 3.94
C TYR A 81 -21.11 -6.79 3.57
N ASN A 82 -21.93 -6.27 4.49
CA ASN A 82 -23.40 -6.22 4.40
C ASN A 82 -24.11 -7.57 4.23
N LYS A 83 -23.41 -8.70 4.35
CA LYS A 83 -24.05 -10.03 4.32
C LYS A 83 -24.94 -10.18 5.56
N GLY A 84 -26.25 -10.18 5.36
CA GLY A 84 -27.25 -10.27 6.43
C GLY A 84 -27.55 -8.95 7.15
N ARG A 85 -27.12 -7.79 6.61
CA ARG A 85 -27.52 -6.47 7.14
C ARG A 85 -28.50 -5.78 6.19
N THR A 86 -29.46 -5.06 6.76
CA THR A 86 -30.46 -4.25 6.03
C THR A 86 -30.02 -2.81 5.80
N HIS A 87 -28.87 -2.41 6.37
CA HIS A 87 -28.28 -1.09 6.23
C HIS A 87 -26.76 -1.19 6.17
N ILE A 88 -26.14 -0.16 5.57
CA ILE A 88 -24.69 -0.06 5.38
C ILE A 88 -24.10 0.87 6.46
N ASP A 89 -23.36 0.30 7.41
CA ASP A 89 -22.80 1.00 8.58
C ASP A 89 -21.46 1.72 8.34
N GLY A 90 -21.21 2.17 7.11
CA GLY A 90 -19.91 2.74 6.71
C GLY A 90 -19.05 1.74 5.92
N PRO A 91 -17.76 2.05 5.68
CA PRO A 91 -16.95 1.31 4.70
C PRO A 91 -16.71 -0.16 5.10
N PRO A 92 -16.43 -1.04 4.13
CA PRO A 92 -16.09 -2.43 4.41
C PRO A 92 -14.87 -2.53 5.34
N PRO A 93 -14.88 -3.42 6.35
CA PRO A 93 -13.70 -3.67 7.15
C PRO A 93 -12.60 -4.35 6.31
N ALA A 94 -11.34 -4.16 6.68
CA ALA A 94 -10.24 -4.95 6.12
C ALA A 94 -10.47 -6.46 6.36
N LYS A 95 -9.99 -7.33 5.46
CA LYS A 95 -10.12 -8.78 5.57
C LYS A 95 -9.61 -9.31 6.92
N ARG A 96 -8.47 -8.81 7.42
CA ARG A 96 -7.95 -9.16 8.77
C ARG A 96 -8.90 -8.83 9.92
N ASN A 97 -9.80 -7.87 9.72
CA ASN A 97 -10.78 -7.44 10.72
C ASN A 97 -12.18 -8.05 10.48
N CYS A 98 -12.37 -8.71 9.34
CA CYS A 98 -13.63 -9.35 9.01
C CYS A 98 -13.81 -10.63 9.84
N TYR A 99 -14.96 -10.78 10.49
CA TYR A 99 -15.25 -11.99 11.26
C TYR A 99 -15.42 -13.24 10.39
N GLY A 100 -16.02 -13.10 9.21
CA GLY A 100 -16.17 -14.20 8.25
C GLY A 100 -14.83 -14.69 7.73
N CYS A 101 -13.95 -13.78 7.31
CA CYS A 101 -12.61 -14.16 6.83
C CYS A 101 -11.72 -14.79 7.92
N ARG A 102 -11.86 -14.38 9.18
CA ARG A 102 -11.08 -14.94 10.30
C ARG A 102 -11.53 -16.34 10.75
N ARG A 103 -12.72 -16.78 10.34
CA ARG A 103 -13.26 -18.11 10.68
C ARG A 103 -12.91 -19.20 9.65
N LEU A 104 -12.38 -18.80 8.50
CA LEU A 104 -11.92 -19.68 7.43
C LEU A 104 -10.44 -20.02 7.64
#